data_AF-A0A7Y4UNV5-F1
#
_entry.id   AF-A0A7Y4UNV5-F1
#
_cell.length_a   1.000
_cell.length_b   1.000
_cell.length_c   1.000
_cell.angle_alpha   90.00
_cell.angle_beta   90.00
_cell.angle_gamma   90.00
#
_symmetry.space_group_name_H-M   'P 1'
#
loop_
_entity.id
_entity.type
_entity.pdbx_description
1 polymer ?
#
loop_
_entity_poly.entity_id
_entity_poly.type
_entity_poly.pdbx_seq_one_letter_code
_entity_poly.pdbx_strand_id
1 'polypeptide(L)'
;MMILMADSRGNVRRDRLERSNELMTSKAPFNGMDPASRARMIHQQTLIAHFEPELALSSLTKLLPTEADRAKAVELVEYVVGNPDEMAPRTKAALSSMKALFQEGPVRKLANPLSILIGP
;
A
#
# COMPACT_ATOMS: atom_id res chain seq x y z
N MET A 1 -0.25 -1.64 2.74
CA MET A 1 -0.99 -1.69 1.46
C MET A 1 -0.75 -3.00 0.69
N MET A 2 -0.56 -4.14 1.37
CA MET A 2 -0.38 -5.45 0.69
C MET A 2 -1.65 -5.95 0.00
N ILE A 3 -2.81 -5.42 0.39
CA ILE A 3 -4.11 -5.86 -0.11
C ILE A 3 -4.36 -5.43 -1.56
N LEU A 4 -3.77 -4.31 -2.02
CA LEU A 4 -3.88 -3.88 -3.42
C LEU A 4 -3.17 -4.83 -4.41
N MET A 5 -2.31 -5.71 -3.91
CA MET A 5 -1.42 -6.56 -4.72
C MET A 5 -1.81 -8.04 -4.69
N ALA A 6 -2.95 -8.36 -4.09
CA ALA A 6 -3.44 -9.71 -3.91
C ALA A 6 -4.14 -10.23 -5.18
N ASP A 7 -3.36 -10.54 -6.21
CA ASP A 7 -3.78 -11.48 -7.24
C ASP A 7 -2.59 -12.36 -7.61
N SER A 8 -2.59 -13.61 -7.15
CA SER A 8 -1.58 -14.63 -7.50
C SER A 8 -2.13 -16.04 -7.27
N ARG A 9 -1.87 -16.95 -8.22
CA ARG A 9 -2.25 -18.37 -8.18
C ARG A 9 -1.08 -19.21 -7.63
N GLY A 10 -1.36 -20.27 -6.86
CA GLY A 10 -0.36 -21.30 -6.49
C GLY A 10 0.62 -20.91 -5.35
N ASN A 11 1.85 -21.45 -5.42
CA ASN A 11 2.89 -21.33 -4.37
C ASN A 11 3.29 -19.86 -4.08
N VAL A 12 3.27 -18.99 -5.09
CA VAL A 12 3.54 -17.55 -4.94
C VAL A 12 2.65 -16.89 -3.88
N ARG A 13 1.40 -17.36 -3.74
CA ARG A 13 0.48 -16.88 -2.69
C ARG A 13 0.96 -17.25 -1.29
N ARG A 14 1.52 -18.45 -1.12
CA ARG A 14 1.99 -18.95 0.18
C ARG A 14 3.21 -18.18 0.64
N ASP A 15 4.18 -17.98 -0.25
CA ASP A 15 5.43 -17.29 0.09
C ASP A 15 5.17 -15.80 0.41
N ARG A 16 4.27 -15.17 -0.35
CA ARG A 16 3.80 -13.81 -0.05
C ARG A 16 3.12 -13.73 1.31
N LEU A 17 2.29 -14.71 1.65
CA LEU A 17 1.63 -14.77 2.95
C LEU A 17 2.64 -14.91 4.09
N GLU A 18 3.65 -15.77 3.93
CA GLU A 18 4.71 -15.96 4.91
C GLU A 18 5.51 -14.67 5.15
N ARG A 19 6.01 -14.04 4.07
CA ARG A 19 6.72 -12.75 4.16
C ARG A 19 5.86 -11.64 4.75
N SER A 20 4.57 -11.62 4.40
CA SER A 20 3.61 -10.68 4.98
C SER A 20 3.44 -10.88 6.48
N ASN A 21 3.35 -12.14 6.93
CA ASN A 21 3.18 -12.48 8.34
C ASN A 21 4.44 -12.16 9.15
N GLU A 22 5.62 -12.41 8.59
CA GLU A 22 6.89 -12.02 9.19
C GLU A 22 6.93 -10.51 9.48
N LEU A 23 6.57 -9.67 8.51
CA LEU A 23 6.53 -8.21 8.72
C LEU A 23 5.55 -7.80 9.81
N MET A 24 4.38 -8.43 9.83
CA MET A 24 3.31 -8.11 10.79
C MET A 24 3.61 -8.58 12.23
N THR A 25 4.54 -9.53 12.38
CA THR A 25 4.92 -10.08 13.69
C THR A 25 6.27 -9.56 14.19
N SER A 26 7.14 -9.07 13.30
CA SER A 26 8.50 -8.62 13.65
C SER A 26 8.69 -7.10 13.66
N LYS A 27 7.89 -6.32 12.92
CA LYS A 27 8.10 -4.87 12.76
C LYS A 27 7.07 -4.05 13.53
N ALA A 28 7.52 -2.98 14.18
CA ALA A 28 6.63 -1.95 14.71
C ALA A 28 5.92 -1.20 13.55
N PRO A 29 4.67 -0.75 13.72
CA PRO A 29 3.87 -0.87 14.94
C PRO A 29 3.23 -2.26 15.14
N PHE A 30 3.21 -3.12 14.12
CA PHE A 30 2.40 -4.33 14.08
C PHE A 30 2.72 -5.38 15.16
N ASN A 31 4.00 -5.52 15.52
CA ASN A 31 4.46 -6.45 16.55
C ASN A 31 4.00 -6.06 17.97
N GLY A 32 3.74 -4.77 18.22
CA GLY A 32 3.26 -4.24 19.49
C GLY A 32 1.75 -4.03 19.54
N MET A 33 1.04 -4.26 18.44
CA MET A 33 -0.42 -4.14 18.38
C MET A 33 -1.10 -5.37 18.98
N ASP A 34 -2.16 -5.13 19.73
CA ASP A 34 -3.15 -6.16 20.07
C ASP A 34 -3.67 -6.85 18.78
N PRO A 35 -3.77 -8.20 18.75
CA PRO A 35 -4.20 -8.94 17.56
C PRO A 35 -5.54 -8.49 16.98
N ALA A 36 -6.53 -8.19 17.83
CA ALA A 36 -7.85 -7.76 17.36
C ALA A 36 -7.78 -6.37 16.72
N SER A 37 -7.00 -5.47 17.30
CA SER A 37 -6.73 -4.13 16.75
C SER A 37 -6.01 -4.19 15.41
N ARG A 38 -5.00 -5.07 15.29
CA ARG A 38 -4.30 -5.33 14.03
C ARG A 38 -5.25 -5.89 12.96
N ALA A 39 -6.09 -6.86 13.32
CA ALA A 39 -7.08 -7.43 12.40
C ALA A 39 -8.09 -6.39 11.90
N ARG A 40 -8.60 -5.52 12.79
CA ARG A 40 -9.49 -4.41 12.40
C ARG A 40 -8.81 -3.45 11.43
N MET A 41 -7.58 -3.04 11.72
CA MET A 41 -6.81 -2.17 10.83
C MET A 41 -6.61 -2.82 9.46
N ILE A 42 -6.19 -4.09 9.39
CA ILE A 42 -6.05 -4.81 8.11
C ILE A 42 -7.37 -4.80 7.35
N HIS A 43 -8.49 -5.11 8.00
CA HIS A 43 -9.81 -5.14 7.39
C HIS A 43 -10.22 -3.76 6.82
N GLN A 44 -10.02 -2.69 7.59
CA GLN A 44 -10.30 -1.33 7.12
C GLN A 44 -9.45 -0.96 5.90
N GLN A 45 -8.15 -1.27 5.95
CA GLN A 45 -7.26 -1.01 4.82
C GLN A 45 -7.63 -1.86 3.59
N THR A 46 -8.18 -3.06 3.79
CA THR A 46 -8.71 -3.89 2.71
C THR A 46 -9.90 -3.23 2.02
N LEU A 47 -10.84 -2.70 2.80
CA LEU A 47 -12.02 -2.03 2.26
C LEU A 47 -11.63 -0.77 1.48
N ILE A 48 -10.75 0.07 2.04
CA ILE A 48 -10.25 1.28 1.36
C ILE A 48 -9.57 0.91 0.04
N ALA A 49 -8.68 -0.07 0.06
CA ALA A 49 -7.97 -0.55 -1.12
C ALA A 49 -8.91 -1.14 -2.19
N HIS A 50 -10.01 -1.79 -1.76
CA HIS A 50 -10.96 -2.42 -2.66
C HIS A 50 -11.89 -1.41 -3.33
N PHE A 51 -12.46 -0.50 -2.54
CA PHE A 51 -13.48 0.45 -3.02
C PHE A 51 -12.89 1.75 -3.57
N GLU A 52 -11.74 2.18 -3.09
CA GLU A 52 -11.12 3.47 -3.44
C GLU A 52 -9.62 3.32 -3.77
N PRO A 53 -9.23 2.46 -4.74
CA PRO A 53 -7.83 2.11 -4.98
C PRO A 53 -6.94 3.31 -5.36
N GLU A 54 -7.46 4.24 -6.15
CA GLU A 54 -6.71 5.44 -6.60
C GLU A 54 -6.50 6.44 -5.45
N LEU A 55 -7.52 6.65 -4.62
CA LEU A 55 -7.40 7.49 -3.43
C LEU A 55 -6.49 6.85 -2.38
N ALA A 56 -6.59 5.53 -2.20
CA ALA A 56 -5.70 4.77 -1.34
C ALA A 56 -4.24 4.98 -1.75
N LEU A 57 -3.94 4.84 -3.04
CA LEU A 57 -2.60 5.00 -3.59
C LEU A 57 -2.10 6.46 -3.45
N SER A 58 -2.86 7.44 -3.95
CA SER A 58 -2.45 8.85 -3.91
C SER A 58 -2.25 9.39 -2.48
N SER A 59 -3.00 8.87 -1.50
CA SER A 59 -2.86 9.25 -0.09
C SER A 59 -1.51 8.87 0.53
N LEU A 60 -0.79 7.90 -0.04
CA LEU A 60 0.51 7.45 0.49
C LEU A 60 1.53 8.58 0.56
N THR A 61 1.50 9.53 -0.38
CA THR A 61 2.42 10.69 -0.37
C THR A 61 2.23 11.59 0.85
N LYS A 62 1.04 11.57 1.46
CA LYS A 62 0.72 12.28 2.70
C LYS A 62 1.10 11.46 3.94
N LEU A 63 1.00 10.13 3.86
CA LEU A 63 1.34 9.21 4.96
C LEU A 63 2.85 8.96 5.08
N LEU A 64 3.57 9.06 3.97
CA LEU A 64 5.02 8.86 3.84
C LEU A 64 5.63 10.16 3.30
N PRO A 65 5.77 11.19 4.15
CA PRO A 65 6.16 12.53 3.71
C PRO A 65 7.63 12.60 3.29
N THR A 66 8.48 11.74 3.85
CA THR A 66 9.93 11.75 3.58
C THR A 66 10.30 10.78 2.46
N GLU A 67 11.36 11.11 1.73
CA GLU A 67 11.92 10.21 0.72
C GLU A 67 12.40 8.88 1.34
N ALA A 68 12.98 8.93 2.54
CA ALA A 68 13.42 7.74 3.28
C ALA A 68 12.25 6.79 3.58
N ASP A 69 11.10 7.33 4.02
CA ASP A 69 9.90 6.52 4.30
C ASP A 69 9.33 5.90 3.01
N ARG A 70 9.36 6.63 1.90
CA ARG A 70 8.93 6.14 0.58
C ARG A 70 9.84 5.02 0.06
N ALA A 71 11.16 5.20 0.16
CA ALA A 71 12.13 4.18 -0.24
C ALA A 71 11.95 2.90 0.59
N LYS A 72 11.80 3.04 1.91
CA LYS A 72 11.53 1.90 2.80
C LYS A 72 10.20 1.22 2.50
N ALA A 73 9.16 1.98 2.14
CA ALA A 73 7.87 1.41 1.74
C ALA A 73 7.99 0.60 0.44
N VAL A 74 8.74 1.09 -0.56
CA VAL A 74 9.02 0.35 -1.80
C VAL A 74 9.76 -0.95 -1.49
N GLU A 75 10.83 -0.90 -0.70
CA GLU A 75 11.62 -2.07 -0.30
C GLU A 75 10.76 -3.14 0.39
N LEU A 76 9.93 -2.74 1.37
CA LEU A 76 9.05 -3.66 2.07
C LEU A 76 8.01 -4.29 1.14
N VAL A 77 7.47 -3.51 0.19
CA VAL A 77 6.52 -4.03 -0.79
C VAL A 77 7.20 -5.04 -1.71
N GLU A 78 8.37 -4.70 -2.26
CA GLU A 78 9.16 -5.58 -3.13
C GLU A 78 9.54 -6.89 -2.44
N TYR A 79 9.99 -6.80 -1.19
CA TYR A 79 10.26 -7.97 -0.36
C TYR A 79 9.03 -8.89 -0.29
N VAL A 80 7.85 -8.34 -0.01
CA VAL A 80 6.61 -9.16 0.05
C VAL A 80 6.28 -9.74 -1.32
N VAL A 81 6.19 -8.93 -2.37
CA VAL A 81 5.71 -9.40 -3.68
C VAL A 81 6.67 -10.38 -4.35
N GLY A 82 7.95 -10.37 -3.96
CA GLY A 82 8.97 -11.33 -4.36
C GLY A 82 9.49 -11.09 -5.78
N ASN A 83 9.89 -12.16 -6.46
CA ASN A 83 10.49 -12.09 -7.78
C ASN A 83 9.56 -11.38 -8.81
N PRO A 84 10.02 -10.31 -9.48
CA PRO A 84 9.27 -9.65 -10.56
C PRO A 84 8.77 -10.60 -11.65
N ASP A 85 9.51 -11.65 -12.01
CA ASP A 85 9.11 -12.56 -13.08
C ASP A 85 7.88 -13.41 -12.71
N GLU A 86 7.64 -13.59 -11.41
CA GLU A 86 6.52 -14.34 -10.87
C GLU A 86 5.30 -13.45 -10.54
N MET A 87 5.44 -12.13 -10.70
CA MET A 87 4.34 -11.20 -10.42
C MET A 87 3.26 -11.25 -11.50
N ALA A 88 2.01 -11.32 -11.07
CA ALA A 88 0.88 -11.08 -11.95
C ALA A 88 0.96 -9.66 -12.57
N PRO A 89 0.50 -9.46 -13.82
CA PRO A 89 0.55 -8.15 -14.48
C PRO A 89 -0.05 -7.01 -13.65
N ARG A 90 -1.15 -7.28 -12.94
CA ARG A 90 -1.79 -6.30 -12.04
C ARG A 90 -0.89 -5.91 -10.86
N THR A 91 -0.12 -6.85 -10.30
CA THR A 91 0.85 -6.57 -9.24
C THR A 91 1.98 -5.68 -9.75
N LYS A 92 2.51 -5.97 -10.96
CA LYS A 92 3.54 -5.14 -11.61
C LYS A 92 3.03 -3.72 -11.85
N ALA A 93 1.83 -3.58 -12.39
CA ALA A 93 1.22 -2.28 -12.64
C ALA A 93 1.07 -1.46 -11.34
N ALA A 94 0.53 -2.05 -10.28
CA ALA A 94 0.38 -1.38 -8.99
C ALA A 94 1.73 -0.95 -8.38
N LEU A 95 2.77 -1.79 -8.46
CA LEU A 95 4.11 -1.46 -7.98
C LEU A 95 4.71 -0.30 -8.78
N SER A 96 4.59 -0.33 -10.11
CA SER A 96 5.04 0.75 -10.99
C SER A 96 4.33 2.08 -10.69
N SER A 97 3.00 2.06 -10.53
CA SER A 97 2.22 3.25 -10.17
C SER A 97 2.64 3.83 -8.82
N MET A 98 2.91 2.98 -7.82
CA MET A 98 3.40 3.42 -6.51
C MET A 98 4.78 4.07 -6.62
N LYS A 99 5.70 3.48 -7.38
CA LYS A 99 7.04 4.04 -7.61
C LYS A 99 6.97 5.39 -8.33
N ALA A 100 6.17 5.49 -9.39
CA ALA A 100 5.96 6.75 -10.12
C ALA A 100 5.40 7.84 -9.19
N LEU A 101 4.36 7.51 -8.41
CA LEU A 101 3.77 8.43 -7.44
C LEU A 101 4.80 8.97 -6.43
N PHE A 102 5.74 8.15 -5.98
CA PHE A 102 6.78 8.60 -5.05
C PHE A 102 7.84 9.49 -5.69
N GLN A 103 8.12 9.31 -6.99
CA GLN A 103 9.04 10.14 -7.77
C GLN A 103 8.45 11.52 -8.11
N GLU A 104 7.14 11.63 -8.32
CA GLU A 104 6.46 12.89 -8.66
C GLU A 104 6.39 13.90 -7.49
N GLY A 105 6.81 13.50 -6.29
CA GLY A 105 6.73 14.35 -5.09
C GLY A 105 5.30 14.46 -4.55
N PRO A 106 5.05 15.17 -3.43
CA PRO A 106 3.71 15.32 -2.89
C PRO A 106 2.79 16.02 -3.90
N VAL A 107 1.73 15.33 -4.34
CA VAL A 107 0.68 15.90 -5.19
C VAL A 107 0.09 17.12 -4.47
N ARG A 108 0.20 18.28 -5.13
CA ARG A 108 -0.36 19.56 -4.68
C ARG A 108 -1.82 19.35 -4.30
N LYS A 109 -2.22 19.85 -3.11
CA LYS A 109 -3.57 19.76 -2.51
C LYS A 109 -4.64 19.61 -3.59
N LEU A 110 -5.28 18.45 -3.67
CA LEU A 110 -6.58 18.33 -4.35
C LEU A 110 -7.45 19.44 -3.77
N ALA A 111 -7.74 20.46 -4.58
CA ALA A 111 -8.71 21.47 -4.23
C ALA A 111 -9.97 20.73 -3.79
N ASN A 112 -10.52 21.12 -2.65
CA ASN A 112 -11.73 20.54 -2.11
C ASN A 112 -12.76 20.46 -3.25
N PRO A 113 -13.24 19.27 -3.68
CA PRO A 113 -14.21 19.19 -4.78
C PRO A 113 -15.50 19.97 -4.47
N LEU A 114 -15.73 20.32 -3.20
CA LEU A 114 -16.83 21.16 -2.74
C LEU A 114 -16.58 22.67 -2.86
N SER A 115 -15.36 23.14 -3.12
CA SER A 115 -15.09 24.58 -3.33
C SER A 115 -15.51 25.09 -4.71
N ILE A 116 -15.92 24.20 -5.62
CA ILE A 116 -16.52 24.57 -6.92
C ILE A 116 -18.03 24.80 -6.77
N LEU A 117 -18.66 24.24 -5.74
CA LEU A 117 -20.11 24.34 -5.49
C LEU A 117 -20.51 25.49 -4.57
N ILE A 118 -19.53 26.16 -3.95
CA ILE A 118 -19.76 27.35 -3.13
C ILE A 118 -18.89 28.46 -3.74
N GLY A 119 -19.50 29.22 -4.65
CA GLY A 119 -18.92 30.46 -5.16
C GLY A 119 -18.74 31.50 -4.05
N PRO A 120 -18.06 32.63 -4.33
CA PRO A 120 -17.76 33.68 -3.34
C PRO A 120 -19.02 34.26 -2.69
#